data_AF-A0A7S0NG32-F1
#
_entry.id   AF-A0A7S0NG32-F1
#
_cell.length_a   1.000
_cell.length_b   1.000
_cell.length_c   1.000
_cell.angle_alpha   90.00
_cell.angle_beta   90.00
_cell.angle_gamma   90.00
#
_symmetry.space_group_name_H-M   'P 1'
#
loop_
_entity.id
_entity.type
_entity.pdbx_description
1 polymer ?
#
loop_
_entity_poly.entity_id
_entity_poly.type
_entity_poly.pdbx_seq_one_letter_code
_entity_poly.pdbx_strand_id
1 'polypeptide(L)'
;GMDIDGSDVIVSSSNISSCGCGGIALNGGNTTSLTRSRNVIESADIHHFARIRRSYTPGVGWKGGGHSIRDSYIHHSPHAGILGLGNDCEFNGNVLESLAFEATDTGAWYSGRSWVNRGNIISRNRFVKIRNTVGMHLGFPAVMGIYLDDMLSGIAITNNSFEDVQVGIFVGGSRDVSIVSNRFLNVSEACVKIDDRGLNWRSDICRFDANVTGLLAQQLLDVNFLF
;
A
#
# COMPACT_ATOMS: atom_id res chain seq x y z
N GLY A 1 -2.98 17.62 7.48
CA GLY A 1 -1.73 17.07 6.94
C GLY A 1 -1.14 18.01 5.92
N MET A 2 -0.12 17.53 5.21
CA MET A 2 0.51 18.20 4.07
C MET A 2 -0.10 17.68 2.77
N ASP A 3 -0.26 18.56 1.78
CA ASP A 3 -0.70 18.20 0.43
C ASP A 3 0.38 18.64 -0.56
N ILE A 4 0.94 17.68 -1.28
CA ILE A 4 2.06 17.86 -2.21
C ILE A 4 1.57 17.44 -3.58
N ASP A 5 1.67 18.37 -4.53
CA ASP A 5 1.44 18.11 -5.95
C ASP A 5 2.60 18.70 -6.75
N GLY A 6 3.42 17.83 -7.35
CA GLY A 6 4.59 18.26 -8.12
C GLY A 6 5.68 17.21 -8.26
N SER A 7 6.87 17.66 -8.65
CA SER A 7 8.08 16.85 -8.80
C SER A 7 9.23 17.47 -8.02
N ASP A 8 10.23 16.66 -7.68
CA ASP A 8 11.47 17.06 -7.00
C ASP A 8 11.25 17.70 -5.61
N VAL A 9 10.16 17.30 -4.92
CA VAL A 9 9.87 17.75 -3.56
C VAL A 9 10.50 16.81 -2.54
N ILE A 10 11.20 17.35 -1.55
CA ILE A 10 11.79 16.59 -0.44
C ILE A 10 11.16 17.03 0.87
N VAL A 11 10.55 16.10 1.59
CA VAL A 11 10.14 16.25 2.98
C VAL A 11 11.10 15.42 3.83
N SER A 12 11.94 16.08 4.62
CA SER A 12 12.93 15.40 5.45
C SER A 12 12.82 15.79 6.92
N SER A 13 13.16 14.86 7.82
CA SER A 13 13.32 15.12 9.27
C SER A 13 12.13 15.85 9.92
N SER A 14 10.92 15.49 9.51
CA SER A 14 9.70 16.23 9.87
C SER A 14 8.79 15.39 10.79
N ASN A 15 8.17 16.02 11.80
CA ASN A 15 7.10 15.41 12.60
C ASN A 15 5.73 15.89 12.12
N ILE A 16 4.87 14.96 11.68
CA ILE A 16 3.52 15.22 11.22
C ILE A 16 2.57 14.47 12.15
N SER A 17 1.84 15.21 12.99
CA SER A 17 1.00 14.57 13.99
C SER A 17 -0.34 15.26 14.23
N SER A 18 -1.23 14.56 14.96
CA SER A 18 -2.51 15.08 15.43
C SER A 18 -3.48 15.54 14.32
N CYS A 19 -3.33 14.99 13.11
CA CYS A 19 -4.15 15.33 11.96
C CYS A 19 -5.58 14.78 12.07
N GLY A 20 -6.58 15.60 11.71
CA GLY A 20 -7.99 15.17 11.63
C GLY A 20 -8.25 14.10 10.56
N CYS A 21 -7.52 14.17 9.44
CA CYS A 21 -7.51 13.20 8.35
C CYS A 21 -6.08 12.64 8.17
N GLY A 22 -5.64 12.37 6.93
CA GLY A 22 -4.32 11.82 6.65
C GLY A 22 -3.15 12.76 6.97
N GLY A 23 -1.94 12.17 6.97
CA GLY A 23 -0.67 12.85 7.24
C GLY A 23 -0.15 13.64 6.05
N ILE A 24 0.31 12.97 5.00
CA ILE A 24 0.84 13.56 3.76
C ILE A 24 0.08 12.98 2.57
N ALA A 25 -0.47 13.83 1.71
CA ALA A 25 -0.91 13.44 0.37
C ALA A 25 0.22 13.78 -0.62
N LEU A 26 0.75 12.77 -1.30
CA LEU A 26 1.90 12.86 -2.18
C LEU A 26 1.48 12.54 -3.62
N ASN A 27 1.28 13.58 -4.42
CA ASN A 27 0.91 13.50 -5.82
C ASN A 27 2.08 13.97 -6.69
N GLY A 28 2.32 13.28 -7.81
CA GLY A 28 3.34 13.69 -8.77
C GLY A 28 3.71 12.59 -9.76
N GLY A 29 4.31 12.99 -10.87
CA GLY A 29 4.62 12.07 -11.96
C GLY A 29 3.38 11.64 -12.74
N ASN A 30 3.55 10.70 -13.67
CA ASN A 30 2.48 10.20 -14.52
C ASN A 30 2.67 8.70 -14.77
N THR A 31 1.63 7.92 -14.44
CA THR A 31 1.65 6.46 -14.54
C THR A 31 1.61 5.95 -15.98
N THR A 32 0.92 6.66 -16.87
CA THR A 32 0.79 6.30 -18.29
C THR A 32 2.08 6.56 -19.06
N SER A 33 2.70 7.71 -18.86
CA SER A 33 3.96 8.08 -19.54
C SER A 33 5.21 7.63 -18.78
N LEU A 34 5.05 6.96 -17.63
CA LEU A 34 6.12 6.57 -16.70
C LEU A 34 6.99 7.75 -16.24
N THR A 35 6.46 8.97 -16.29
CA THR A 35 7.19 10.17 -15.86
C THR A 35 7.34 10.14 -14.34
N ARG A 36 8.59 10.14 -13.86
CA ARG A 36 8.91 10.09 -12.43
C ARG A 36 8.78 11.47 -11.78
N SER A 37 8.13 11.52 -10.61
CA SER A 37 8.07 12.70 -9.76
C SER A 37 9.41 12.99 -9.07
N ARG A 38 10.15 11.95 -8.67
CA ARG A 38 11.33 12.06 -7.80
C ARG A 38 11.06 12.74 -6.45
N ASN A 39 9.81 12.72 -5.98
CA ASN A 39 9.53 13.22 -4.64
C ASN A 39 10.03 12.25 -3.57
N VAL A 40 10.49 12.79 -2.45
CA VAL A 40 11.07 12.03 -1.35
C VAL A 40 10.41 12.40 -0.03
N ILE A 41 10.01 11.40 0.75
CA ILE A 41 9.73 11.51 2.17
C ILE A 41 10.82 10.71 2.89
N GLU A 42 11.64 11.36 3.71
CA GLU A 42 12.73 10.69 4.43
C GLU A 42 12.83 11.10 5.90
N SER A 43 13.18 10.14 6.78
CA SER A 43 13.38 10.42 8.21
C SER A 43 12.20 11.16 8.85
N ALA A 44 10.97 10.93 8.36
CA ALA A 44 9.77 11.57 8.86
C ALA A 44 9.14 10.74 9.98
N ASP A 45 8.51 11.40 10.94
CA ASP A 45 7.73 10.80 12.01
C ASP A 45 6.26 11.20 11.86
N ILE A 46 5.42 10.27 11.40
CA ILE A 46 4.03 10.52 10.99
C ILE A 46 3.08 9.72 11.88
N HIS A 47 2.35 10.38 12.78
CA HIS A 47 1.59 9.67 13.80
C HIS A 47 0.31 10.33 14.27
N HIS A 48 -0.57 9.54 14.90
CA HIS A 48 -1.83 10.05 15.46
C HIS A 48 -2.64 10.87 14.44
N PHE A 49 -2.68 10.37 13.20
CA PHE A 49 -3.51 10.88 12.12
C PHE A 49 -4.88 10.18 12.12
N ALA A 50 -5.77 10.57 11.21
CA ALA A 50 -7.11 10.01 11.07
C ALA A 50 -7.98 10.17 12.35
N ARG A 51 -7.83 11.29 13.07
CA ARG A 51 -8.55 11.53 14.33
C ARG A 51 -10.06 11.74 14.15
N ILE A 52 -10.48 12.29 13.02
CA ILE A 52 -11.88 12.60 12.70
C ILE A 52 -12.39 11.64 11.64
N ARG A 53 -11.77 11.63 10.45
CA ARG A 53 -12.06 10.62 9.41
C ARG A 53 -11.11 9.45 9.65
N ARG A 54 -11.63 8.31 10.09
CA ARG A 54 -10.84 7.18 10.60
C ARG A 54 -10.36 6.19 9.54
N SER A 55 -11.10 6.03 8.44
CA SER A 55 -10.73 5.13 7.34
C SER A 55 -10.27 5.88 6.10
N TYR A 56 -9.48 5.22 5.24
CA TYR A 56 -8.99 5.78 3.97
C TYR A 56 -8.30 7.15 4.10
N THR A 57 -7.58 7.35 5.20
CA THR A 57 -6.85 8.58 5.52
C THR A 57 -5.46 8.21 6.03
N PRO A 58 -4.57 7.71 5.15
CA PRO A 58 -3.28 7.17 5.55
C PRO A 58 -2.33 8.24 6.09
N GLY A 59 -1.25 7.79 6.72
CA GLY A 59 -0.13 8.62 7.11
C GLY A 59 0.57 9.17 5.88
N VAL A 60 0.78 8.32 4.86
CA VAL A 60 1.20 8.73 3.52
C VAL A 60 0.21 8.19 2.49
N GLY A 61 -0.53 9.08 1.85
CA GLY A 61 -1.30 8.80 0.65
C GLY A 61 -0.44 9.08 -0.58
N TRP A 62 -0.27 8.13 -1.51
CA TRP A 62 0.50 8.39 -2.73
C TRP A 62 -0.30 8.19 -4.00
N LYS A 63 -0.03 9.04 -5.00
CA LYS A 63 -0.53 8.89 -6.36
C LYS A 63 0.53 9.29 -7.38
N GLY A 64 0.59 8.56 -8.49
CA GLY A 64 1.55 8.80 -9.56
C GLY A 64 2.83 7.99 -9.39
N GLY A 65 3.89 8.35 -10.13
CA GLY A 65 5.05 7.46 -10.31
C GLY A 65 6.37 8.04 -9.83
N GLY A 66 7.27 7.19 -9.34
CA GLY A 66 8.66 7.56 -9.04
C GLY A 66 8.89 8.27 -7.71
N HIS A 67 8.02 8.06 -6.72
CA HIS A 67 8.20 8.55 -5.34
C HIS A 67 9.17 7.64 -4.55
N SER A 68 9.82 8.19 -3.52
CA SER A 68 10.60 7.42 -2.54
C SER A 68 10.18 7.78 -1.12
N ILE A 69 9.69 6.80 -0.36
CA ILE A 69 9.35 6.93 1.06
C ILE A 69 10.33 6.06 1.82
N ARG A 70 11.24 6.67 2.57
CA ARG A 70 12.32 5.93 3.22
C ARG A 70 12.64 6.36 4.63
N ASP A 71 13.18 5.41 5.40
CA ASP A 71 13.72 5.62 6.75
C ASP A 71 12.77 6.40 7.68
N SER A 72 11.45 6.28 7.45
CA SER A 72 10.42 7.04 8.16
C SER A 72 9.66 6.15 9.12
N TYR A 73 9.12 6.75 10.18
CA TYR A 73 8.32 6.08 11.19
C TYR A 73 6.85 6.50 11.04
N ILE A 74 5.97 5.55 10.72
CA ILE A 74 4.56 5.81 10.47
C ILE A 74 3.74 4.96 11.43
N HIS A 75 3.03 5.60 12.36
CA HIS A 75 2.46 4.86 13.48
C HIS A 75 1.17 5.43 14.06
N HIS A 76 0.47 4.61 14.85
CA HIS A 76 -0.71 5.00 15.64
C HIS A 76 -1.84 5.56 14.77
N SER A 77 -2.42 4.71 13.93
CA SER A 77 -3.62 5.05 13.16
C SER A 77 -4.66 3.92 13.10
N PRO A 78 -5.95 4.25 13.11
CA PRO A 78 -7.03 3.27 12.99
C PRO A 78 -7.03 2.46 11.69
N HIS A 79 -6.40 2.95 10.62
CA HIS A 79 -6.39 2.35 9.28
C HIS A 79 -4.96 2.24 8.72
N ALA A 80 -4.81 2.06 7.40
CA ALA A 80 -3.54 1.99 6.69
C ALA A 80 -2.54 3.11 7.04
N GLY A 81 -1.25 2.77 7.09
CA GLY A 81 -0.16 3.72 7.25
C GLY A 81 0.24 4.36 5.93
N ILE A 82 0.48 3.54 4.91
CA ILE A 82 0.78 3.96 3.55
C ILE A 82 -0.30 3.38 2.64
N LEU A 83 -1.05 4.23 1.93
CA LEU A 83 -2.12 3.79 1.00
C LEU A 83 -2.12 4.61 -0.28
N GLY A 84 -2.18 3.96 -1.45
CA GLY A 84 -2.12 4.69 -2.71
C GLY A 84 -1.98 3.78 -3.93
N LEU A 85 -1.74 4.40 -5.07
CA LEU A 85 -1.65 3.75 -6.38
C LEU A 85 -0.68 4.51 -7.29
N GLY A 86 0.21 3.78 -7.95
CA GLY A 86 1.32 4.37 -8.70
C GLY A 86 2.31 3.32 -9.18
N ASN A 87 3.31 3.71 -9.97
CA ASN A 87 4.35 2.84 -10.50
C ASN A 87 5.74 3.31 -10.06
N ASP A 88 6.70 2.39 -10.10
CA ASP A 88 8.13 2.65 -9.92
C ASP A 88 8.47 3.46 -8.65
N CYS A 89 7.67 3.30 -7.59
CA CYS A 89 7.89 3.92 -6.29
C CYS A 89 8.69 3.00 -5.37
N GLU A 90 9.47 3.59 -4.48
CA GLU A 90 10.26 2.88 -3.49
C GLU A 90 9.74 3.14 -2.07
N PHE A 91 9.51 2.08 -1.32
CA PHE A 91 9.16 2.12 0.10
C PHE A 91 10.24 1.37 0.86
N ASN A 92 11.21 2.09 1.41
CA ASN A 92 12.44 1.49 1.93
C ASN A 92 12.77 1.82 3.38
N GLY A 93 13.07 0.80 4.20
CA GLY A 93 13.63 1.05 5.53
C GLY A 93 12.68 1.72 6.52
N ASN A 94 11.39 1.82 6.21
CA ASN A 94 10.41 2.45 7.09
C ASN A 94 10.03 1.53 8.24
N VAL A 95 9.61 2.13 9.35
CA VAL A 95 8.94 1.44 10.45
C VAL A 95 7.45 1.76 10.40
N LEU A 96 6.63 0.73 10.32
CA LEU A 96 5.17 0.82 10.33
C LEU A 96 4.66 0.12 11.59
N GLU A 97 4.15 0.88 12.57
CA GLU A 97 3.78 0.33 13.88
C GLU A 97 2.38 0.73 14.35
N SER A 98 1.64 -0.21 14.93
CA SER A 98 0.33 0.06 15.53
C SER A 98 -0.60 0.79 14.54
N LEU A 99 -0.80 0.16 13.39
CA LEU A 99 -1.68 0.62 12.32
C LEU A 99 -2.82 -0.39 12.14
N ALA A 100 -3.89 0.05 11.46
CA ALA A 100 -5.06 -0.79 11.16
C ALA A 100 -5.79 -1.34 12.40
N PHE A 101 -5.62 -0.72 13.57
CA PHE A 101 -6.10 -1.33 14.82
C PHE A 101 -7.61 -1.23 15.05
N GLU A 102 -8.33 -0.50 14.20
CA GLU A 102 -9.78 -0.25 14.28
C GLU A 102 -10.54 -0.62 12.99
N ALA A 103 -9.87 -1.21 11.98
CA ALA A 103 -10.47 -1.50 10.67
C ALA A 103 -10.10 -2.89 10.15
N THR A 104 -10.94 -3.46 9.29
CA THR A 104 -10.63 -4.67 8.49
C THR A 104 -10.34 -4.33 7.05
N ASP A 105 -9.87 -5.32 6.30
CA ASP A 105 -9.70 -5.22 4.84
C ASP A 105 -8.75 -4.08 4.49
N THR A 106 -7.64 -4.03 5.23
CA THR A 106 -6.65 -2.96 5.13
C THR A 106 -5.28 -3.47 5.56
N GLY A 107 -4.22 -2.81 5.09
CA GLY A 107 -2.86 -3.12 5.48
C GLY A 107 -2.07 -1.91 5.93
N ALA A 108 -1.01 -2.14 6.71
CA ALA A 108 -0.07 -1.09 7.08
C ALA A 108 0.54 -0.43 5.83
N TRP A 109 0.92 -1.24 4.84
CA TRP A 109 1.10 -0.85 3.45
C TRP A 109 -0.03 -1.44 2.61
N TYR A 110 -0.74 -0.61 1.84
CA TYR A 110 -1.91 -1.03 1.09
C TYR A 110 -1.95 -0.37 -0.30
N SER A 111 -2.07 -1.17 -1.35
CA SER A 111 -2.45 -0.74 -2.70
C SER A 111 -3.32 -1.82 -3.34
N GLY A 112 -4.04 -1.49 -4.41
CA GLY A 112 -4.90 -2.47 -5.06
C GLY A 112 -5.36 -2.14 -6.47
N ARG A 113 -6.11 -3.08 -7.06
CA ARG A 113 -6.95 -2.85 -8.25
C ARG A 113 -6.17 -2.42 -9.50
N SER A 114 -4.97 -2.97 -9.72
CA SER A 114 -4.17 -2.58 -10.87
C SER A 114 -3.21 -3.63 -11.41
N TRP A 115 -3.27 -3.87 -12.72
CA TRP A 115 -2.27 -4.70 -13.42
C TRP A 115 -1.06 -3.90 -13.89
N VAL A 116 -1.18 -2.57 -13.92
CA VAL A 116 -0.25 -1.63 -14.56
C VAL A 116 0.48 -0.71 -13.58
N ASN A 117 0.07 -0.64 -12.31
CA ASN A 117 0.79 0.03 -11.23
C ASN A 117 1.97 -0.83 -10.70
N ARG A 118 2.87 -1.16 -11.62
CA ARG A 118 3.98 -2.10 -11.45
C ARG A 118 5.26 -1.39 -11.00
N GLY A 119 6.30 -2.18 -10.71
CA GLY A 119 7.66 -1.66 -10.45
C GLY A 119 7.84 -1.07 -9.06
N ASN A 120 6.81 -1.14 -8.20
CA ASN A 120 6.96 -0.69 -6.82
C ASN A 120 7.75 -1.70 -6.00
N ILE A 121 8.67 -1.20 -5.18
CA ILE A 121 9.56 -2.00 -4.34
C ILE A 121 9.26 -1.69 -2.88
N ILE A 122 8.87 -2.71 -2.12
CA ILE A 122 8.67 -2.63 -0.68
C ILE A 122 9.80 -3.42 -0.04
N SER A 123 10.77 -2.72 0.54
CA SER A 123 11.99 -3.37 1.02
C SER A 123 12.53 -2.86 2.34
N ARG A 124 13.16 -3.75 3.12
CA ARG A 124 13.80 -3.42 4.41
C ARG A 124 12.88 -2.75 5.44
N ASN A 125 11.56 -2.78 5.27
CA ASN A 125 10.62 -2.18 6.21
C ASN A 125 10.41 -3.10 7.42
N ARG A 126 10.05 -2.51 8.56
CA ARG A 126 9.63 -3.21 9.78
C ARG A 126 8.16 -2.97 10.04
N PHE A 127 7.37 -4.03 10.06
CA PHE A 127 5.95 -4.02 10.38
C PHE A 127 5.76 -4.56 11.80
N VAL A 128 5.23 -3.76 12.71
CA VAL A 128 5.16 -4.09 14.15
C VAL A 128 3.75 -3.85 14.69
N LYS A 129 3.16 -4.81 15.41
CA LYS A 129 1.82 -4.67 16.02
C LYS A 129 0.74 -4.29 15.01
N ILE A 130 0.74 -4.94 13.84
CA ILE A 130 -0.30 -4.71 12.82
C ILE A 130 -1.45 -5.68 13.09
N ARG A 131 -2.40 -5.21 13.90
CA ARG A 131 -3.50 -6.00 14.42
C ARG A 131 -4.66 -5.13 14.85
N ASN A 132 -5.86 -5.66 14.76
CA ASN A 132 -7.04 -5.11 15.40
C ASN A 132 -6.86 -5.16 16.94
N THR A 133 -7.11 -4.04 17.61
CA THR A 133 -7.13 -3.96 19.08
C THR A 133 -8.53 -3.60 19.61
N VAL A 134 -9.40 -3.10 18.73
CA VAL A 134 -10.80 -2.86 19.04
C VAL A 134 -11.62 -4.07 18.60
N GLY A 135 -12.53 -4.52 19.46
CA GLY A 135 -13.41 -5.65 19.20
C GLY A 135 -14.21 -5.42 17.93
N MET A 136 -14.05 -6.30 16.96
CA MET A 136 -14.76 -6.19 15.70
C MET A 136 -16.04 -7.02 15.73
N HIS A 137 -17.12 -6.43 15.24
CA HIS A 137 -18.40 -7.13 15.02
C HIS A 137 -18.53 -7.70 13.60
N LEU A 138 -17.56 -7.42 12.72
CA LEU A 138 -17.55 -7.81 11.31
C LEU A 138 -16.58 -8.99 11.10
N GLY A 139 -17.09 -10.22 11.17
CA GLY A 139 -16.47 -11.41 10.58
C GLY A 139 -14.95 -11.59 10.74
N PHE A 140 -14.31 -12.20 9.73
CA PHE A 140 -12.90 -12.58 9.74
C PHE A 140 -11.98 -11.33 9.81
N PRO A 141 -11.19 -11.14 10.89
CA PRO A 141 -10.26 -10.02 10.97
C PRO A 141 -9.09 -10.26 10.02
N ALA A 142 -9.05 -9.49 8.94
CA ALA A 142 -7.93 -9.49 8.01
C ALA A 142 -7.33 -8.08 7.98
N VAL A 143 -6.33 -7.85 8.83
CA VAL A 143 -5.39 -6.75 8.69
C VAL A 143 -4.02 -7.31 8.35
N MET A 144 -3.35 -6.62 7.43
CA MET A 144 -2.15 -7.13 6.79
C MET A 144 -0.97 -6.21 7.05
N GLY A 145 0.24 -6.74 7.16
CA GLY A 145 1.44 -5.91 7.07
C GLY A 145 1.52 -5.26 5.68
N ILE A 146 1.50 -6.09 4.63
CA ILE A 146 1.42 -5.66 3.23
C ILE A 146 0.15 -6.27 2.61
N TYR A 147 -0.72 -5.41 2.07
CA TYR A 147 -1.91 -5.84 1.33
C TYR A 147 -1.80 -5.45 -0.15
N LEU A 148 -1.63 -6.46 -1.00
CA LEU A 148 -1.79 -6.34 -2.45
C LEU A 148 -3.21 -6.75 -2.78
N ASP A 149 -4.10 -5.77 -2.82
CA ASP A 149 -5.53 -6.00 -2.98
C ASP A 149 -5.89 -6.12 -4.47
N ASP A 150 -6.87 -6.97 -4.77
CA ASP A 150 -7.56 -7.00 -6.06
C ASP A 150 -6.65 -6.95 -7.30
N MET A 151 -5.85 -8.01 -7.46
CA MET A 151 -4.98 -8.28 -8.60
C MET A 151 -3.85 -7.27 -8.81
N LEU A 152 -3.49 -6.48 -7.78
CA LEU A 152 -2.32 -5.60 -7.85
C LEU A 152 -1.05 -6.38 -8.21
N SER A 153 -0.49 -6.12 -9.38
CA SER A 153 0.54 -6.96 -10.00
C SER A 153 1.90 -6.25 -10.14
N GLY A 154 2.99 -7.01 -10.29
CA GLY A 154 4.31 -6.44 -10.57
C GLY A 154 5.00 -5.81 -9.36
N ILE A 155 4.76 -6.33 -8.15
CA ILE A 155 5.30 -5.78 -6.89
C ILE A 155 6.46 -6.63 -6.37
N ALA A 156 7.55 -6.00 -5.96
CA ALA A 156 8.68 -6.66 -5.33
C ALA A 156 8.69 -6.40 -3.81
N ILE A 157 8.62 -7.48 -3.02
CA ILE A 157 8.59 -7.46 -1.56
C ILE A 157 9.83 -8.18 -1.02
N THR A 158 10.83 -7.44 -0.56
CA THR A 158 12.13 -8.02 -0.21
C THR A 158 12.71 -7.54 1.12
N ASN A 159 13.27 -8.46 1.91
CA ASN A 159 14.00 -8.15 3.15
C ASN A 159 13.18 -7.37 4.19
N ASN A 160 11.85 -7.48 4.21
CA ASN A 160 11.02 -6.87 5.26
C ASN A 160 10.94 -7.79 6.48
N SER A 161 10.61 -7.22 7.63
CA SER A 161 10.32 -7.99 8.84
C SER A 161 8.95 -7.67 9.40
N PHE A 162 8.27 -8.70 9.88
CA PHE A 162 6.93 -8.65 10.44
C PHE A 162 6.98 -9.23 11.84
N GLU A 163 6.57 -8.42 12.81
CA GLU A 163 6.56 -8.77 14.23
C GLU A 163 5.19 -8.44 14.81
N ASP A 164 4.53 -9.43 15.41
CA ASP A 164 3.25 -9.20 16.09
C ASP A 164 2.14 -8.74 15.11
N VAL A 165 2.03 -9.43 13.97
CA VAL A 165 1.12 -9.07 12.86
C VAL A 165 0.02 -10.14 12.69
N GLN A 166 -1.18 -9.78 12.23
CA GLN A 166 -2.21 -10.79 11.93
C GLN A 166 -1.92 -11.56 10.65
N VAL A 167 -1.89 -10.88 9.50
CA VAL A 167 -1.43 -11.44 8.22
C VAL A 167 -0.17 -10.69 7.78
N GLY A 168 0.93 -11.39 7.50
CA GLY A 168 2.17 -10.73 7.07
C GLY A 168 2.03 -10.04 5.72
N ILE A 169 1.89 -10.84 4.66
CA ILE A 169 1.67 -10.39 3.28
C ILE A 169 0.40 -11.05 2.76
N PHE A 170 -0.51 -10.28 2.18
CA PHE A 170 -1.65 -10.83 1.44
C PHE A 170 -1.57 -10.42 -0.03
N VAL A 171 -1.50 -11.43 -0.89
CA VAL A 171 -1.57 -11.33 -2.35
C VAL A 171 -2.97 -11.75 -2.82
N GLY A 172 -3.82 -10.77 -3.10
CA GLY A 172 -5.15 -11.01 -3.64
C GLY A 172 -5.13 -11.13 -5.15
N GLY A 173 -5.00 -12.34 -5.71
CA GLY A 173 -5.17 -12.58 -7.16
C GLY A 173 -4.11 -11.97 -8.09
N SER A 174 -3.03 -11.43 -7.53
CA SER A 174 -1.97 -10.74 -8.28
C SER A 174 -1.19 -11.63 -9.24
N ARG A 175 -0.51 -10.99 -10.20
CA ARG A 175 0.47 -11.60 -11.10
C ARG A 175 1.84 -10.95 -10.93
N ASP A 176 2.91 -11.72 -11.20
CA ASP A 176 4.29 -11.23 -11.19
C ASP A 176 4.67 -10.51 -9.87
N VAL A 177 4.40 -11.17 -8.75
CA VAL A 177 4.77 -10.68 -7.42
C VAL A 177 5.99 -11.48 -6.94
N SER A 178 7.02 -10.79 -6.48
CA SER A 178 8.22 -11.41 -5.92
C SER A 178 8.26 -11.21 -4.41
N ILE A 179 8.34 -12.29 -3.64
CA ILE A 179 8.43 -12.27 -2.17
C ILE A 179 9.71 -12.99 -1.76
N VAL A 180 10.74 -12.24 -1.36
CA VAL A 180 12.10 -12.78 -1.15
C VAL A 180 12.67 -12.32 0.20
N SER A 181 13.23 -13.25 0.98
CA SER A 181 13.98 -12.95 2.21
C SER A 181 13.23 -12.14 3.28
N ASN A 182 11.92 -12.28 3.38
CA ASN A 182 11.13 -11.63 4.43
C ASN A 182 11.11 -12.49 5.72
N ARG A 183 11.16 -11.85 6.89
CA ARG A 183 11.15 -12.52 8.20
C ARG A 183 9.83 -12.30 8.93
N PHE A 184 9.28 -13.36 9.49
CA PHE A 184 8.00 -13.32 10.22
C PHE A 184 8.20 -13.85 11.64
N LEU A 185 7.74 -13.10 12.62
CA LEU A 185 7.76 -13.44 14.04
C LEU A 185 6.40 -13.11 14.66
N ASN A 186 5.81 -14.07 15.38
CA ASN A 186 4.52 -13.91 16.03
C ASN A 186 3.41 -13.43 15.08
N VAL A 187 3.14 -14.21 14.03
CA VAL A 187 2.07 -13.95 13.08
C VAL A 187 0.87 -14.84 13.40
N SER A 188 -0.32 -14.26 13.59
CA SER A 188 -1.46 -14.99 14.15
C SER A 188 -2.27 -15.79 13.12
N GLU A 189 -2.36 -15.31 11.87
CA GLU A 189 -3.17 -15.96 10.82
C GLU A 189 -2.29 -16.63 9.76
N ALA A 190 -1.50 -15.84 9.03
CA ALA A 190 -0.64 -16.35 7.95
C ALA A 190 0.53 -15.39 7.66
N CYS A 191 1.74 -15.94 7.55
CA CYS A 191 2.91 -15.16 7.11
C CYS A 191 2.71 -14.62 5.69
N VAL A 192 2.26 -15.49 4.78
CA VAL A 192 1.89 -15.13 3.42
C VAL A 192 0.55 -15.79 3.10
N LYS A 193 -0.43 -14.99 2.72
CA LYS A 193 -1.74 -15.44 2.22
C LYS A 193 -1.84 -15.10 0.74
N ILE A 194 -2.30 -16.05 -0.05
CA ILE A 194 -2.54 -15.88 -1.48
C ILE A 194 -3.93 -16.45 -1.77
N ASP A 195 -4.74 -15.72 -2.52
CA ASP A 195 -6.06 -16.20 -2.96
C ASP A 195 -6.21 -16.16 -4.48
N ASP A 196 -7.31 -16.74 -4.95
CA ASP A 196 -7.66 -16.91 -6.36
C ASP A 196 -8.64 -15.84 -6.88
N ARG A 197 -8.72 -14.67 -6.21
CA ARG A 197 -9.59 -13.59 -6.69
C ARG A 197 -9.19 -13.20 -8.12
N GLY A 198 -10.19 -12.82 -8.89
CA GLY A 198 -10.07 -12.64 -10.33
C GLY A 198 -10.22 -13.92 -11.16
N LEU A 199 -10.17 -15.12 -10.56
CA LEU A 199 -10.60 -16.38 -11.21
C LEU A 199 -12.06 -16.71 -10.91
N ASN A 200 -12.51 -16.44 -9.68
CA ASN A 200 -13.88 -16.66 -9.22
C ASN A 200 -14.53 -15.33 -8.82
N TRP A 201 -14.47 -15.02 -7.53
CA TRP A 201 -14.88 -13.72 -7.01
C TRP A 201 -14.00 -12.63 -7.63
N ARG A 202 -14.70 -11.58 -8.06
CA ARG A 202 -14.20 -10.42 -8.80
C ARG A 202 -13.63 -10.67 -10.20
N SER A 203 -13.99 -11.78 -10.84
CA SER A 203 -13.66 -12.06 -12.25
C SER A 203 -14.25 -11.05 -13.25
N ASP A 204 -15.27 -10.28 -12.85
CA ASP A 204 -15.90 -9.23 -13.65
C ASP A 204 -14.90 -8.13 -14.07
N ILE A 205 -13.99 -7.72 -13.18
CA ILE A 205 -13.02 -6.67 -13.51
C ILE A 205 -11.80 -7.18 -14.29
N CYS A 206 -11.60 -8.50 -14.32
CA CYS A 206 -10.55 -9.17 -15.12
C CYS A 206 -10.95 -9.35 -16.58
N ARG A 207 -12.20 -9.02 -16.96
CA ARG A 207 -12.70 -9.29 -18.31
C ARG A 207 -11.88 -8.53 -19.35
N PHE A 208 -11.46 -9.28 -20.36
CA PHE A 208 -10.80 -8.77 -21.54
C PHE A 208 -11.65 -9.18 -22.74
N ASP A 209 -12.62 -8.33 -23.10
CA ASP A 209 -13.54 -8.56 -24.21
C ASP A 209 -13.36 -7.53 -25.32
N ALA A 210 -13.94 -7.79 -26.50
CA ALA A 210 -13.84 -6.93 -27.68
C ALA A 210 -14.41 -5.50 -27.46
N ASN A 211 -15.18 -5.31 -26.38
CA ASN A 211 -15.78 -4.02 -26.02
C ASN A 211 -14.98 -3.29 -24.92
N VAL A 212 -13.86 -3.86 -24.46
CA VAL A 212 -12.95 -3.27 -23.45
C VAL A 212 -13.71 -2.89 -22.17
N THR A 213 -14.64 -3.73 -21.72
CA THR A 213 -15.53 -3.37 -20.60
C THR A 213 -14.90 -3.59 -19.23
N GLY A 214 -13.94 -4.49 -19.11
CA GLY A 214 -13.27 -4.78 -17.84
C GLY A 214 -12.18 -3.79 -17.49
N LEU A 215 -11.94 -3.59 -16.19
CA LEU A 215 -10.89 -2.70 -15.67
C LEU A 215 -9.50 -3.11 -16.18
N LEU A 216 -9.22 -4.42 -16.28
CA LEU A 216 -7.98 -4.91 -16.87
C LEU A 216 -7.78 -4.35 -18.29
N ALA A 217 -8.80 -4.47 -19.15
CA ALA A 217 -8.72 -4.03 -20.53
C ALA A 217 -8.50 -2.52 -20.63
N GLN A 218 -9.20 -1.73 -19.80
CA GLN A 218 -9.03 -0.28 -19.73
C GLN A 218 -7.61 0.11 -19.29
N GLN A 219 -7.10 -0.51 -18.23
CA GLN A 219 -5.76 -0.22 -17.73
C GLN A 219 -4.65 -0.58 -18.72
N LEU A 220 -4.82 -1.66 -19.49
CA LEU A 220 -3.87 -2.00 -20.55
C LEU A 220 -3.86 -0.94 -21.67
N LEU A 221 -5.03 -0.42 -22.06
CA LEU A 221 -5.11 0.69 -23.00
C LEU A 221 -4.47 1.97 -22.45
N ASP A 222 -4.69 2.27 -21.16
CA ASP A 222 -4.15 3.47 -20.50
C ASP A 222 -2.62 3.51 -20.49
N VAL A 223 -1.94 2.39 -20.76
CA VAL A 223 -0.48 2.29 -20.87
C VAL A 223 -0.01 1.96 -22.29
N ASN A 224 -0.87 2.17 -23.29
CA ASN A 224 -0.61 1.90 -24.71
C ASN A 224 -0.16 0.46 -24.99
N PHE A 225 -0.70 -0.51 -24.23
CA PHE A 225 -0.46 -1.92 -24.53
C PHE A 225 -1.16 -2.28 -25.85
N LEU A 226 -0.38 -2.66 -26.85
CA LEU A 226 -0.88 -3.07 -28.16
C LEU A 226 -1.27 -4.56 -28.12
N PHE A 227 -2.46 -4.88 -28.61
CA PHE A 227 -3.00 -6.24 -28.71
C PHE A 227 -2.62 -6.92 -30.02
#